data_AF-A0AA35WZ71-F1
#
_entry.id   AF-A0AA35WZ71-F1
#
_cell.length_a   1.000
_cell.length_b   1.000
_cell.length_c   1.000
_cell.angle_alpha   90.00
_cell.angle_beta   90.00
_cell.angle_gamma   90.00
#
_symmetry.space_group_name_H-M   'P 1'
#
loop_
_entity.id
_entity.type
_entity.pdbx_description
1 polymer ?
#
loop_
_entity_poly.entity_id
_entity_poly.type
_entity_poly.pdbx_seq_one_letter_code
_entity_poly.pdbx_strand_id
1 'polypeptide(L)'
;MGLLLVPLCYLTVWELVKSTTAAFITGMMLVCETGTLVLSQYILLDPPLLFFIMAATYCTARFINCRDEPFDLEWWYWLTLSGMFIGCSFSVKWVGLFIIALVGLTTVKDLWDLMGDLRLSVAQIQKHFLARAVCLIIWPILLYFSVFCFHFLVLSHSGNGDGFFSSEFQSTLVGNDLYDQKVPEYVAYGSVITLKNRRGGGGLLHSHTHLYPEDLGEYQQQQITAYTHKDDNNKWLVKKTNSHAPLPGANSSIEDVEFIRNGDQIVLEHVMTKRNLHAHHQKAPMTPTHYQVTGYGENGVGDANDIWVVEILGSSGSGNHGDQVRTVTSVLKLRHLNLGCYLHSHSTQLPKWGWEQLEVTCNPQASDRNNLWNVEGNVHDLCEFPWKPVLPYSSKDLRDEIKLK
;
A
#
# COMPACT_ATOMS: atom_id res chain seq x y z
N MET A 1 -16.34 25.37 5.73
CA MET A 1 -16.79 25.00 4.38
C MET A 1 -18.29 24.71 4.30
N GLY A 2 -18.90 24.02 5.27
CA GLY A 2 -20.35 23.74 5.25
C GLY A 2 -21.27 24.96 5.09
N LEU A 3 -20.92 26.12 5.67
CA LEU A 3 -21.68 27.36 5.49
C LEU A 3 -21.73 27.85 4.02
N LEU A 4 -20.69 27.58 3.23
CA LEU A 4 -20.59 28.01 1.83
C LEU A 4 -21.47 27.17 0.89
N LEU A 5 -22.01 26.04 1.36
CA LEU A 5 -22.92 25.21 0.56
C LEU A 5 -24.20 25.95 0.22
N VAL A 6 -24.73 26.76 1.15
CA VAL A 6 -25.96 27.53 0.98
C VAL A 6 -25.87 28.57 -0.16
N PRO A 7 -24.88 29.49 -0.16
CA PRO A 7 -24.73 30.44 -1.26
C PRO A 7 -24.39 29.75 -2.58
N LEU A 8 -23.60 28.67 -2.58
CA LEU A 8 -23.33 27.91 -3.80
C LEU A 8 -24.58 27.24 -4.36
N CYS A 9 -25.47 26.72 -3.50
CA CYS A 9 -26.75 26.18 -3.91
C CYS A 9 -27.60 27.24 -4.60
N TYR A 10 -27.74 28.39 -3.94
CA TYR A 10 -28.49 29.54 -4.45
C TYR A 10 -27.98 29.95 -5.83
N LEU A 11 -26.66 30.15 -5.95
CA LEU A 11 -26.04 30.56 -7.21
C LEU A 11 -26.20 29.51 -8.30
N THR A 12 -26.05 28.22 -7.98
CA THR A 12 -26.23 27.12 -8.94
C THR A 12 -27.65 27.09 -9.51
N VAL A 13 -28.67 27.17 -8.66
CA VAL A 13 -30.07 27.17 -9.10
C VAL A 13 -30.39 28.44 -9.89
N TRP A 14 -29.85 29.58 -9.46
CA TRP A 14 -29.98 30.82 -10.22
C TRP A 14 -29.38 30.70 -11.61
N GLU A 15 -28.22 30.06 -11.76
CA GLU A 15 -27.63 29.83 -13.08
C GLU A 15 -28.47 28.94 -13.99
N LEU A 16 -29.07 27.89 -13.44
CA LEU A 16 -29.83 26.92 -14.22
C LEU A 16 -31.22 27.42 -14.62
N VAL A 17 -31.90 28.17 -13.74
CA VAL A 17 -33.32 28.53 -13.90
C VAL A 17 -33.52 30.03 -14.14
N LYS A 18 -32.54 30.87 -13.78
CA LYS A 18 -32.63 32.35 -13.81
C LYS A 18 -33.80 32.92 -12.98
N SER A 19 -34.28 32.17 -11.98
CA SER A 19 -35.35 32.58 -11.06
C SER A 19 -34.82 32.76 -9.65
N THR A 20 -35.00 33.97 -9.09
CA THR A 20 -34.57 34.31 -7.72
C THR A 20 -35.42 33.60 -6.66
N THR A 21 -36.72 33.39 -6.94
CA THR A 21 -37.63 32.67 -6.04
C THR A 21 -37.23 31.21 -5.91
N ALA A 22 -36.94 30.53 -7.03
CA ALA A 22 -36.50 29.14 -7.01
C ALA A 22 -35.18 29.00 -6.24
N ALA A 23 -34.20 29.86 -6.54
CA ALA A 23 -32.90 29.87 -5.86
C ALA A 23 -33.03 30.11 -4.35
N PHE A 24 -33.88 31.05 -3.93
CA PHE A 24 -34.14 31.33 -2.51
C PHE A 24 -34.77 30.14 -1.79
N ILE A 25 -35.79 29.52 -2.39
CA ILE A 25 -36.45 28.34 -1.81
C ILE A 25 -35.45 27.21 -1.65
N THR A 26 -34.64 26.91 -2.67
CA THR A 26 -33.66 25.82 -2.56
C THR A 26 -32.56 26.12 -1.53
N GLY A 27 -32.10 27.37 -1.44
CA GLY A 27 -31.17 27.80 -0.40
C GLY A 27 -31.75 27.61 1.01
N MET A 28 -33.01 28.01 1.22
CA MET A 28 -33.71 27.80 2.49
C MET A 28 -33.93 26.32 2.82
N MET A 29 -34.29 25.49 1.82
CA MET A 29 -34.42 24.04 2.01
C MET A 29 -33.10 23.44 2.49
N LEU A 30 -31.97 23.86 1.93
CA LEU A 30 -30.65 23.37 2.34
C LEU A 30 -30.26 23.86 3.75
N VAL A 31 -30.63 25.09 4.14
CA VAL A 31 -30.44 25.60 5.50
C VAL A 31 -31.26 24.79 6.52
N CYS A 32 -32.49 24.42 6.16
CA CYS A 32 -33.37 23.61 7.00
C CYS A 32 -33.05 22.12 6.97
N GLU A 33 -32.10 21.68 6.13
CA GLU A 33 -31.71 20.28 6.02
C GLU A 33 -30.81 19.85 7.19
N THR A 34 -31.40 19.11 8.13
CA THR A 34 -30.72 18.67 9.35
C THR A 34 -29.49 17.81 9.07
N GLY A 35 -29.50 16.97 8.02
CA GLY A 35 -28.35 16.11 7.69
C GLY A 35 -27.10 16.91 7.35
N THR A 36 -27.24 17.94 6.51
CA THR A 36 -26.12 18.81 6.11
C THR A 36 -25.59 19.62 7.29
N LEU A 37 -26.49 20.11 8.16
CA LEU A 37 -26.11 20.82 9.39
C LEU A 37 -25.27 19.93 10.30
N VAL A 38 -25.76 18.73 10.61
CA VAL A 38 -25.06 17.77 11.50
C VAL A 38 -23.69 17.40 10.92
N LEU A 39 -23.62 17.06 9.62
CA LEU A 39 -22.35 16.72 8.96
C LEU A 39 -21.34 17.88 9.00
N SER A 40 -21.81 19.13 8.87
CA SER A 40 -20.96 20.32 8.83
C SER A 40 -20.37 20.74 10.18
N GLN A 41 -20.90 20.23 11.30
CA GLN A 41 -20.46 20.57 12.65
C GLN A 41 -19.27 19.74 13.13
N TYR A 42 -19.04 18.56 12.55
CA TYR A 42 -17.95 17.66 12.92
C TYR A 42 -16.74 17.81 11.99
N ILE A 43 -15.57 17.39 12.48
CA ILE A 43 -14.32 17.35 11.69
C ILE A 43 -14.35 16.09 10.82
N LEU A 44 -15.18 16.13 9.78
CA LEU A 44 -15.33 15.07 8.78
C LEU A 44 -14.76 15.53 7.43
N LEU A 45 -14.52 14.56 6.54
CA LEU A 45 -14.10 14.82 5.17
C LEU A 45 -15.29 15.22 4.26
N ASP A 46 -16.52 14.98 4.70
CA ASP A 46 -17.72 15.23 3.90
C ASP A 46 -18.01 16.73 3.67
N PRO A 47 -17.88 17.66 4.64
CA PRO A 47 -18.08 19.08 4.39
C PRO A 47 -17.16 19.71 3.32
N PRO A 48 -15.84 19.46 3.28
CA PRO A 48 -15.01 19.94 2.18
C PRO A 48 -15.32 19.23 0.86
N LEU A 49 -15.65 17.93 0.88
CA LEU A 49 -16.06 17.19 -0.32
C LEU A 49 -17.32 17.81 -0.96
N LEU A 50 -18.37 18.02 -0.17
CA LEU A 50 -19.63 18.63 -0.62
C LEU A 50 -19.39 20.03 -1.18
N PHE A 51 -18.52 20.82 -0.53
CA PHE A 51 -18.15 22.14 -1.01
C PHE A 51 -17.54 22.09 -2.41
N PHE A 52 -16.55 21.22 -2.64
CA PHE A 52 -15.91 21.11 -3.95
C PHE A 52 -16.87 20.57 -5.02
N ILE A 53 -17.76 19.63 -4.68
CA ILE A 53 -18.79 19.14 -5.60
C ILE A 53 -19.74 20.26 -6.01
N MET A 54 -20.25 21.04 -5.05
CA MET A 54 -21.16 22.15 -5.34
C MET A 54 -20.46 23.28 -6.10
N ALA A 55 -19.21 23.59 -5.76
CA ALA A 55 -18.42 24.59 -6.47
C ALA A 55 -18.14 24.17 -7.93
N ALA A 56 -17.78 22.90 -8.17
CA ALA A 56 -17.62 22.35 -9.52
C ALA A 56 -18.93 22.39 -10.32
N THR A 57 -20.05 22.07 -9.67
CA THR A 57 -21.38 22.12 -10.30
C THR A 57 -21.77 23.55 -10.67
N TYR A 58 -21.56 24.51 -9.76
CA TYR A 58 -21.78 25.93 -10.01
C TYR A 58 -20.90 26.45 -11.16
N CYS A 59 -19.60 26.16 -11.15
CA CYS A 59 -18.68 26.58 -12.21
C CYS A 59 -19.07 25.99 -13.56
N THR A 60 -19.53 24.74 -13.58
CA THR A 60 -20.05 24.10 -14.80
C THR A 60 -21.34 24.76 -15.29
N ALA A 61 -22.26 25.13 -14.39
CA ALA A 61 -23.47 25.86 -14.75
C ALA A 61 -23.15 27.26 -15.31
N ARG A 62 -22.20 27.99 -14.70
CA ARG A 62 -21.68 29.26 -15.24
C ARG A 62 -21.06 29.08 -16.60
N PHE A 63 -20.21 28.07 -16.77
CA PHE A 63 -19.56 27.75 -18.03
C PHE A 63 -20.57 27.51 -19.16
N ILE A 64 -21.64 26.74 -18.89
CA ILE A 64 -22.72 26.50 -19.86
C ILE A 64 -23.41 27.81 -20.27
N ASN A 65 -23.58 28.75 -19.34
CA ASN A 65 -24.16 30.05 -19.64
C ASN A 65 -23.21 31.00 -20.40
N CYS A 66 -21.91 30.77 -20.34
CA CYS A 66 -20.91 31.50 -21.14
C CYS A 66 -20.68 30.88 -22.54
N ARG A 67 -21.54 29.94 -22.99
CA ARG A 67 -21.35 29.21 -24.25
C ARG A 67 -21.39 30.09 -25.50
N ASP A 68 -22.07 31.23 -25.43
CA ASP A 68 -22.33 32.09 -26.59
C ASP A 68 -21.08 32.89 -27.03
N GLU A 69 -20.11 33.10 -26.11
CA GLU A 69 -18.83 33.78 -26.38
C GLU A 69 -17.65 32.83 -26.10
N PRO A 70 -17.40 31.85 -26.98
CA PRO A 70 -16.38 30.85 -26.76
C PRO A 70 -14.95 31.44 -26.80
N PHE A 71 -14.08 30.94 -25.92
CA PHE A 71 -12.68 31.33 -25.78
C PHE A 71 -12.43 32.76 -25.25
N ASP A 72 -13.44 33.43 -24.72
CA ASP A 72 -13.22 34.66 -23.96
C ASP A 72 -12.53 34.39 -22.61
N LEU A 73 -12.02 35.44 -21.96
CA LEU A 73 -11.42 35.37 -20.63
C LEU A 73 -12.40 34.80 -19.60
N GLU A 74 -13.68 35.18 -19.65
CA GLU A 74 -14.68 34.64 -18.73
C GLU A 74 -14.91 33.14 -18.99
N TRP A 75 -14.95 32.72 -20.26
CA TRP A 75 -15.09 31.32 -20.65
C TRP A 75 -13.93 30.46 -20.12
N TRP A 76 -12.69 30.91 -20.30
CA TRP A 76 -11.50 30.22 -19.81
C TRP A 76 -11.44 30.17 -18.29
N TYR A 77 -11.84 31.26 -17.63
CA TYR A 77 -11.89 31.35 -16.18
C TYR A 77 -12.82 30.27 -15.60
N TRP A 78 -14.07 30.21 -16.05
CA TRP A 78 -15.04 29.24 -15.53
C TRP A 78 -14.69 27.79 -15.87
N LEU A 79 -14.14 27.55 -17.07
CA LEU A 79 -13.71 26.21 -17.47
C LEU A 79 -12.54 25.70 -16.60
N THR A 80 -11.53 26.54 -16.40
CA THR A 80 -10.35 26.19 -15.59
C THR A 80 -10.73 26.02 -14.12
N LEU A 81 -11.61 26.90 -13.61
CA LEU A 81 -12.10 26.83 -12.25
C LEU A 81 -12.96 25.58 -12.00
N SER A 82 -13.77 25.16 -12.98
CA SER A 82 -14.49 23.87 -12.92
C SER A 82 -13.51 22.71 -12.80
N GLY A 83 -12.48 22.66 -13.65
CA GLY A 83 -11.41 21.67 -13.57
C GLY A 83 -10.69 21.63 -12.21
N MET A 84 -10.38 22.81 -11.66
CA MET A 84 -9.76 22.93 -10.34
C MET A 84 -10.63 22.27 -9.26
N PHE A 85 -11.91 22.61 -9.19
CA PHE A 85 -12.81 22.06 -8.16
C PHE A 85 -13.11 20.57 -8.34
N ILE A 86 -13.16 20.09 -9.58
CA ILE A 86 -13.22 18.65 -9.88
C ILE A 86 -11.98 17.93 -9.33
N GLY A 87 -10.79 18.47 -9.60
CA GLY A 87 -9.54 17.94 -9.06
C GLY A 87 -9.52 17.93 -7.53
N CYS A 88 -9.91 19.05 -6.91
CA CYS A 88 -10.00 19.15 -5.44
C CYS A 88 -11.00 18.13 -4.86
N SER A 89 -12.17 17.94 -5.48
CA SER A 89 -13.16 16.97 -5.04
C SER A 89 -12.60 15.54 -5.06
N PHE A 90 -11.94 15.16 -6.15
CA PHE A 90 -11.32 13.84 -6.29
C PHE A 90 -10.18 13.62 -5.29
N SER A 91 -9.36 14.64 -5.02
CA SER A 91 -8.29 14.59 -4.03
C SER A 91 -8.78 14.44 -2.58
N VAL A 92 -10.02 14.86 -2.26
CA VAL A 92 -10.60 14.65 -0.93
C VAL A 92 -11.08 13.21 -0.75
N LYS A 93 -11.84 12.69 -1.72
CA LYS A 93 -12.41 11.33 -1.65
C LYS A 93 -12.80 10.85 -3.04
N TRP A 94 -12.64 9.55 -3.29
CA TRP A 94 -12.97 8.94 -4.59
C TRP A 94 -14.45 9.01 -4.98
N VAL A 95 -15.34 9.29 -4.02
CA VAL A 95 -16.75 9.63 -4.30
C VAL A 95 -16.86 10.85 -5.23
N GLY A 96 -15.85 11.73 -5.29
CA GLY A 96 -15.74 12.81 -6.28
C GLY A 96 -15.72 12.34 -7.74
N LEU A 97 -15.57 11.04 -8.01
CA LEU A 97 -15.69 10.50 -9.36
C LEU A 97 -17.09 10.71 -9.97
N PHE A 98 -18.13 10.85 -9.14
CA PHE A 98 -19.47 11.15 -9.63
C PHE A 98 -19.61 12.57 -10.19
N ILE A 99 -18.91 13.57 -9.63
CA ILE A 99 -18.90 14.92 -10.20
C ILE A 99 -18.08 14.97 -11.49
N ILE A 100 -16.98 14.20 -11.56
CA ILE A 100 -16.23 14.00 -12.82
C ILE A 100 -17.17 13.43 -13.89
N ALA A 101 -17.95 12.40 -13.56
CA ALA A 101 -18.89 11.79 -14.49
C ALA A 101 -19.98 12.77 -14.93
N LEU A 102 -20.58 13.54 -14.01
CA LEU A 102 -21.59 14.54 -14.33
C LEU A 102 -21.05 15.61 -15.30
N VAL A 103 -19.90 16.20 -14.98
CA VAL A 103 -19.28 17.22 -15.84
C VAL A 103 -18.78 16.61 -17.15
N GLY A 104 -18.30 15.37 -17.13
CA GLY A 104 -17.91 14.63 -18.33
C GLY A 104 -19.08 14.42 -19.28
N LEU A 105 -20.23 13.97 -18.76
CA LEU A 105 -21.44 13.77 -19.57
C LEU A 105 -21.99 15.08 -20.14
N THR A 106 -22.01 16.16 -19.36
CA THR A 106 -22.42 17.48 -19.88
C THR A 106 -21.45 18.00 -20.94
N THR A 107 -20.15 17.76 -20.75
CA THR A 107 -19.10 18.13 -21.72
C THR A 107 -19.21 17.33 -23.01
N VAL A 108 -19.50 16.02 -22.94
CA VAL A 108 -19.72 15.16 -24.11
C VAL A 108 -20.95 15.62 -24.88
N LYS A 109 -22.05 15.92 -24.19
CA LYS A 109 -23.25 16.49 -24.82
C LYS A 109 -22.94 17.81 -25.53
N ASP A 110 -22.24 18.71 -24.86
CA ASP A 110 -21.88 20.02 -25.41
C ASP A 110 -20.96 19.92 -26.64
N LEU A 111 -19.97 19.01 -26.59
CA LEU A 111 -19.14 18.70 -27.76
C LEU A 111 -19.92 18.05 -28.90
N TRP A 112 -20.92 17.22 -28.59
CA TRP A 112 -21.82 16.63 -29.58
C TRP A 112 -22.67 17.69 -30.27
N ASP A 113 -23.24 18.63 -29.51
CA ASP A 113 -24.03 19.73 -30.04
C ASP A 113 -23.16 20.66 -30.92
N LEU A 114 -21.91 20.94 -30.51
CA LEU A 114 -20.93 21.71 -31.31
C LEU A 114 -20.51 20.99 -32.61
N MET A 115 -20.44 19.65 -32.59
CA MET A 115 -20.12 18.86 -33.79
C MET A 115 -21.27 18.89 -34.81
N GLY A 116 -22.51 19.05 -34.34
CA GLY A 116 -23.69 19.22 -35.18
C GLY A 116 -23.85 20.61 -35.79
N ASP A 117 -23.11 21.62 -35.32
CA ASP A 117 -23.20 22.98 -35.86
C ASP A 117 -22.35 23.15 -37.12
N LEU A 118 -23.05 23.16 -38.27
CA LEU A 118 -22.45 23.32 -39.60
C LEU A 118 -21.79 24.69 -39.83
N ARG A 119 -21.98 25.66 -38.92
CA ARG A 119 -21.34 26.99 -39.01
C ARG A 119 -19.90 26.96 -38.52
N LEU A 120 -19.52 25.95 -37.72
CA LEU A 120 -18.20 25.85 -37.11
C LEU A 120 -17.23 25.10 -38.02
N SER A 121 -16.01 25.63 -38.13
CA SER A 121 -14.92 24.93 -38.80
C SER A 121 -14.40 23.77 -37.94
N VAL A 122 -13.84 22.75 -38.61
CA VAL A 122 -13.20 21.61 -37.92
C VAL A 122 -12.08 22.07 -36.97
N ALA A 123 -11.33 23.12 -37.33
CA ALA A 123 -10.30 23.69 -36.48
C ALA A 123 -10.86 24.29 -35.17
N GLN A 124 -12.03 24.93 -35.22
CA GLN A 124 -12.70 25.46 -34.03
C GLN A 124 -13.21 24.33 -33.12
N ILE A 125 -13.76 23.26 -33.71
CA ILE A 125 -14.17 22.06 -32.95
C ILE A 125 -12.96 21.41 -32.26
N GLN A 126 -11.83 21.27 -32.97
CA GLN A 126 -10.59 20.77 -32.38
C GLN A 126 -10.09 21.65 -31.22
N LYS A 127 -10.16 22.98 -31.37
CA LYS A 127 -9.79 23.92 -30.30
C LYS A 127 -10.70 23.76 -29.07
N HIS A 128 -12.00 23.55 -29.27
CA HIS A 128 -12.96 23.30 -28.20
C HIS A 128 -12.71 22.00 -27.46
N PHE A 129 -12.37 20.95 -28.20
CA PHE A 129 -12.00 19.65 -27.65
C PHE A 129 -10.72 19.76 -26.82
N LEU A 130 -9.66 20.37 -27.37
CA LEU A 130 -8.38 20.51 -26.70
C LEU A 130 -8.47 21.35 -25.44
N ALA A 131 -9.21 22.47 -25.48
CA ALA A 131 -9.42 23.32 -24.30
C ALA A 131 -10.08 22.54 -23.15
N ARG A 132 -11.13 21.78 -23.44
CA ARG A 132 -11.81 20.92 -22.44
C ARG A 132 -10.92 19.79 -21.94
N ALA A 133 -10.16 19.14 -22.82
CA ALA A 133 -9.21 18.09 -22.41
C ALA A 133 -8.12 18.64 -21.46
N VAL A 134 -7.58 19.82 -21.76
CA VAL A 134 -6.57 20.45 -20.90
C VAL A 134 -7.17 20.84 -19.55
N CYS A 135 -8.29 21.55 -19.52
CA CYS A 135 -8.85 22.08 -18.29
C CYS A 135 -9.62 21.05 -17.45
N LEU A 136 -10.27 20.05 -18.05
CA LEU A 136 -11.13 19.09 -17.35
C LEU A 136 -10.50 17.70 -17.18
N ILE A 137 -9.32 17.45 -17.77
CA ILE A 137 -8.58 16.18 -17.58
C ILE A 137 -7.18 16.46 -17.06
N ILE A 138 -6.33 17.14 -17.85
CA ILE A 138 -4.92 17.32 -17.51
C ILE A 138 -4.78 18.15 -16.22
N TRP A 139 -5.50 19.26 -16.12
CA TRP A 139 -5.44 20.15 -14.97
C TRP A 139 -5.88 19.49 -13.64
N PRO A 140 -7.04 18.80 -13.55
CA PRO A 140 -7.40 18.03 -12.36
C PRO A 140 -6.36 16.97 -11.97
N ILE A 141 -5.78 16.26 -12.95
CA ILE A 141 -4.75 15.24 -12.70
C ILE A 141 -3.49 15.87 -12.10
N LEU A 142 -3.04 17.01 -12.64
CA LEU A 142 -1.90 17.74 -12.10
C LEU A 142 -2.16 18.22 -10.67
N LEU A 143 -3.37 18.69 -10.38
CA LEU A 143 -3.77 19.12 -9.05
C LEU A 143 -3.83 17.93 -8.08
N TYR A 144 -4.31 16.77 -8.52
CA TYR A 144 -4.28 15.56 -7.71
C TYR A 144 -2.85 15.17 -7.32
N PHE A 145 -1.94 15.08 -8.29
CA PHE A 145 -0.54 14.72 -8.01
C PHE A 145 0.19 15.78 -7.17
N SER A 146 -0.14 17.06 -7.32
CA SER A 146 0.47 18.11 -6.49
C SER A 146 0.08 17.98 -5.02
N VAL A 147 -1.18 17.66 -4.72
CA VAL A 147 -1.64 17.38 -3.34
C VAL A 147 -0.86 16.20 -2.73
N PHE A 148 -0.67 15.11 -3.47
CA PHE A 148 0.12 13.97 -3.00
C PHE A 148 1.61 14.30 -2.83
N CYS A 149 2.17 15.12 -3.72
CA CYS A 149 3.53 15.63 -3.57
C CYS A 149 3.68 16.41 -2.26
N PHE A 150 2.76 17.34 -1.97
CA PHE A 150 2.74 18.05 -0.70
C PHE A 150 2.52 17.13 0.50
N HIS A 151 1.64 16.13 0.38
CA HIS A 151 1.42 15.13 1.43
C HIS A 151 2.72 14.43 1.84
N PHE A 152 3.48 13.91 0.87
CA PHE A 152 4.74 13.21 1.14
C PHE A 152 5.87 14.15 1.59
N LEU A 153 5.89 15.40 1.12
CA LEU A 153 6.85 16.39 1.60
C LEU A 153 6.61 16.80 3.06
N VAL A 154 5.35 16.87 3.49
CA VAL A 154 4.98 17.27 4.86
C VAL A 154 5.08 16.09 5.83
N LEU A 155 4.66 14.89 5.41
CA LEU A 155 4.67 13.67 6.24
C LEU A 155 5.91 12.82 5.96
N SER A 156 7.07 13.36 6.31
CA SER A 156 8.37 12.70 6.14
C SER A 156 8.81 11.86 7.34
N HIS A 157 8.04 11.81 8.42
CA HIS A 157 8.38 11.10 9.65
C HIS A 157 7.63 9.77 9.81
N SER A 158 8.26 8.79 10.47
CA SER A 158 7.65 7.49 10.78
C SER A 158 6.52 7.60 11.80
N GLY A 159 5.59 6.65 11.76
CA GLY A 159 4.50 6.51 12.74
C GLY A 159 3.81 5.16 12.59
N ASN A 160 2.91 4.80 13.52
CA ASN A 160 2.34 3.44 13.66
C ASN A 160 1.68 2.84 12.41
N GLY A 161 1.33 3.65 11.40
CA GLY A 161 0.72 3.23 10.15
C GLY A 161 1.72 2.96 9.02
N ASP A 162 3.02 3.12 9.24
CA ASP A 162 4.07 2.87 8.25
C ASP A 162 4.17 1.38 7.87
N GLY A 163 3.80 0.47 8.78
CA GLY A 163 3.81 -1.00 8.62
C GLY A 163 3.13 -1.49 7.34
N PHE A 164 2.10 -0.79 6.87
CA PHE A 164 1.34 -1.14 5.65
C PHE A 164 2.06 -0.80 4.34
N PHE A 165 3.08 0.06 4.40
CA PHE A 165 3.87 0.46 3.23
C PHE A 165 5.01 -0.50 2.95
N SER A 166 5.58 -0.40 1.75
CA SER A 166 6.77 -1.15 1.35
C SER A 166 7.95 -0.84 2.29
N SER A 167 8.84 -1.81 2.53
CA SER A 167 10.04 -1.56 3.35
C SER A 167 10.93 -0.48 2.71
N GLU A 168 10.90 -0.38 1.38
CA GLU A 168 11.61 0.64 0.61
C GLU A 168 11.11 2.05 0.95
N PHE A 169 9.80 2.27 0.99
CA PHE A 169 9.25 3.56 1.38
C PHE A 169 9.45 3.86 2.86
N GLN A 170 9.31 2.85 3.73
CA GLN A 170 9.59 3.02 5.16
C GLN A 170 11.03 3.52 5.40
N SER A 171 12.00 3.09 4.59
CA SER A 171 13.39 3.58 4.67
C SER A 171 13.54 5.08 4.34
N THR A 172 12.57 5.69 3.68
CA THR A 172 12.56 7.13 3.39
C THR A 172 12.00 7.98 4.54
N LEU A 173 11.35 7.35 5.53
CA LEU A 173 10.68 8.04 6.63
C LEU A 173 11.63 8.29 7.80
N VAL A 174 11.88 9.57 8.12
CA VAL A 174 12.73 10.00 9.22
C VAL A 174 12.26 9.38 10.54
N GLY A 175 13.18 8.68 11.22
CA GLY A 175 12.92 8.05 12.51
C GLY A 175 12.42 6.60 12.43
N ASN A 176 12.31 6.02 11.23
CA ASN A 176 12.14 4.57 11.10
C ASN A 176 13.47 3.85 11.45
N ASP A 177 13.41 2.63 11.98
CA ASP A 177 14.61 1.78 12.15
C ASP A 177 15.32 1.49 10.81
N LEU A 178 14.58 1.63 9.71
CA LEU A 178 15.06 1.51 8.34
C LEU A 178 15.59 2.84 7.74
N TYR A 179 15.45 3.95 8.45
CA TYR A 179 15.88 5.26 7.97
C TYR A 179 17.40 5.41 8.12
N ASP A 180 18.09 5.75 7.02
CA ASP A 180 19.54 6.02 7.01
C ASP A 180 20.38 4.83 7.53
N GLN A 181 20.00 3.60 7.13
CA GLN A 181 20.41 2.38 7.84
C GLN A 181 21.93 2.24 8.07
N LYS A 182 22.26 2.17 9.36
CA LYS A 182 23.37 1.40 9.96
C LYS A 182 22.94 -0.05 10.23
N VAL A 183 22.23 -0.72 9.33
CA VAL A 183 22.00 -2.17 9.44
C VAL A 183 22.97 -2.91 8.53
N PRO A 184 23.35 -4.16 8.86
CA PRO A 184 24.20 -4.93 7.98
C PRO A 184 23.55 -5.12 6.61
N GLU A 185 24.29 -4.77 5.54
CA GLU A 185 23.84 -4.91 4.16
C GLU A 185 23.52 -6.37 3.84
N TYR A 186 24.33 -7.30 4.36
CA TYR A 186 24.21 -8.74 4.11
C TYR A 186 23.73 -9.50 5.35
N VAL A 187 22.94 -10.54 5.12
CA VAL A 187 22.43 -11.40 6.19
C VAL A 187 23.41 -12.55 6.43
N ALA A 188 23.76 -12.78 7.69
CA ALA A 188 24.67 -13.84 8.11
C ALA A 188 23.97 -14.92 8.94
N TYR A 189 24.57 -16.09 9.02
CA TYR A 189 24.15 -17.10 9.99
C TYR A 189 24.37 -16.58 11.42
N GLY A 190 23.40 -16.79 12.29
CA GLY A 190 23.37 -16.20 13.63
C GLY A 190 22.77 -14.79 13.68
N SER A 191 22.42 -14.18 12.54
CA SER A 191 21.65 -12.93 12.54
C SER A 191 20.21 -13.16 13.03
N VAL A 192 19.71 -12.18 13.76
CA VAL A 192 18.29 -12.02 14.07
C VAL A 192 17.67 -11.12 13.00
N ILE A 193 16.71 -11.66 12.26
CA ILE A 193 16.05 -10.98 11.15
C ILE A 193 14.55 -10.80 11.40
N THR A 194 13.94 -9.88 10.66
CA THR A 194 12.49 -9.82 10.48
C THR A 194 12.16 -10.01 9.00
N LEU A 195 11.18 -10.87 8.70
CA LEU A 195 10.77 -11.21 7.34
C LEU A 195 9.44 -10.56 7.03
N LYS A 196 9.38 -9.74 5.98
CA LYS A 196 8.14 -9.08 5.54
C LYS A 196 7.64 -9.68 4.25
N ASN A 197 6.34 -9.93 4.16
CA ASN A 197 5.72 -10.33 2.91
C ASN A 197 5.60 -9.12 1.96
N ARG A 198 6.04 -9.28 0.71
CA ARG A 198 6.14 -8.18 -0.26
C ARG A 198 4.84 -7.74 -0.90
N ARG A 199 3.73 -8.41 -0.60
CA ARG A 199 2.42 -7.99 -1.05
C ARG A 199 2.06 -6.63 -0.44
N GLY A 200 1.29 -5.82 -1.17
CA GLY A 200 0.62 -4.65 -0.60
C GLY A 200 -0.16 -4.99 0.66
N GLY A 201 0.13 -4.30 1.78
CA GLY A 201 -0.45 -4.65 3.09
C GLY A 201 -0.03 -6.03 3.62
N GLY A 202 1.12 -6.55 3.18
CA GLY A 202 1.73 -7.76 3.72
C GLY A 202 2.25 -7.54 5.14
N GLY A 203 2.12 -8.57 5.98
CA GLY A 203 2.61 -8.54 7.35
C GLY A 203 4.04 -9.07 7.49
N LEU A 204 4.60 -8.85 8.69
CA LEU A 204 5.82 -9.46 9.17
C LEU A 204 5.53 -10.88 9.67
N LEU A 205 6.40 -11.83 9.36
CA LEU A 205 6.33 -13.19 9.89
C LEU A 205 6.34 -13.13 11.42
N HIS A 206 5.34 -13.72 12.03
CA HIS A 206 5.03 -13.57 13.44
C HIS A 206 4.74 -14.93 14.07
N SER A 207 5.06 -15.04 15.36
CA SER A 207 4.74 -16.21 16.16
C SER A 207 4.53 -15.81 17.61
N HIS A 208 3.62 -16.48 18.30
CA HIS A 208 3.32 -16.23 19.72
C HIS A 208 2.95 -17.54 20.41
N THR A 209 2.94 -17.59 21.73
CA THR A 209 2.80 -18.85 22.49
C THR A 209 1.49 -19.63 22.29
N HIS A 210 0.47 -19.04 21.67
CA HIS A 210 -0.79 -19.74 21.38
C HIS A 210 -0.64 -20.83 20.31
N LEU A 211 -1.38 -21.92 20.50
CA LEU A 211 -1.39 -23.10 19.63
C LEU A 211 -2.58 -23.08 18.68
N TYR A 212 -2.48 -23.76 17.54
CA TYR A 212 -3.66 -23.99 16.70
C TYR A 212 -4.73 -24.80 17.45
N PRO A 213 -6.03 -24.51 17.22
CA PRO A 213 -7.13 -25.32 17.74
C PRO A 213 -7.01 -26.81 17.40
N GLU A 214 -7.51 -27.68 18.29
CA GLU A 214 -7.42 -29.15 18.17
C GLU A 214 -8.11 -29.71 16.92
N ASP A 215 -9.14 -29.03 16.44
CA ASP A 215 -9.92 -29.43 15.25
C ASP A 215 -9.21 -29.10 13.93
N LEU A 216 -8.13 -28.32 13.96
CA LEU A 216 -7.42 -27.83 12.78
C LEU A 216 -6.11 -28.57 12.47
N GLY A 217 -5.72 -29.57 13.26
CA GLY A 217 -4.50 -30.34 13.03
C GLY A 217 -4.42 -31.61 13.87
N GLU A 218 -3.61 -32.57 13.41
CA GLU A 218 -3.34 -33.80 14.16
C GLU A 218 -2.58 -33.52 15.47
N TYR A 219 -1.83 -32.41 15.52
CA TYR A 219 -1.05 -31.98 16.68
C TYR A 219 -1.24 -30.49 16.95
N GLN A 220 -1.40 -30.13 18.23
CA GLN A 220 -1.44 -28.73 18.67
C GLN A 220 -0.03 -28.12 18.63
N GLN A 221 0.30 -27.51 17.50
CA GLN A 221 1.57 -26.79 17.32
C GLN A 221 1.37 -25.28 17.40
N GLN A 222 2.47 -24.55 17.58
CA GLN A 222 2.44 -23.10 17.75
C GLN A 222 1.95 -22.41 16.48
N GLN A 223 1.12 -21.37 16.63
CA GLN A 223 0.61 -20.59 15.50
C GLN A 223 1.72 -19.74 14.87
N ILE A 224 1.80 -19.79 13.54
CA ILE A 224 2.60 -18.87 12.73
C ILE A 224 1.64 -18.04 11.88
N THR A 225 1.82 -16.73 11.94
CA THR A 225 0.93 -15.76 11.31
C THR A 225 1.76 -14.66 10.66
N ALA A 226 1.09 -13.75 9.97
CA ALA A 226 1.69 -12.50 9.52
C ALA A 226 1.00 -11.32 10.23
N TYR A 227 1.79 -10.51 10.92
CA TYR A 227 1.33 -9.39 11.73
C TYR A 227 1.77 -8.07 11.10
N THR A 228 0.88 -7.09 11.00
CA THR A 228 1.11 -5.84 10.25
C THR A 228 1.88 -4.77 11.01
N HIS A 229 2.19 -5.00 12.29
CA HIS A 229 2.92 -4.07 13.14
C HIS A 229 4.25 -4.67 13.57
N LYS A 230 5.20 -3.80 13.92
CA LYS A 230 6.50 -4.18 14.48
C LYS A 230 6.31 -4.67 15.92
N ASP A 231 6.84 -5.85 16.21
CA ASP A 231 6.77 -6.51 17.52
C ASP A 231 8.05 -7.37 17.73
N ASP A 232 8.44 -7.59 18.99
CA ASP A 232 9.57 -8.47 19.32
C ASP A 232 9.33 -9.93 18.88
N ASN A 233 8.06 -10.34 18.77
CA ASN A 233 7.61 -11.62 18.23
C ASN A 233 7.73 -11.72 16.69
N ASN A 234 8.25 -10.69 16.02
CA ASN A 234 8.61 -10.77 14.60
C ASN A 234 10.07 -11.17 14.36
N LYS A 235 10.83 -11.43 15.44
CA LYS A 235 12.28 -11.70 15.37
C LYS A 235 12.56 -13.19 15.18
N TRP A 236 13.33 -13.51 14.15
CA TRP A 236 13.73 -14.86 13.77
C TRP A 236 15.25 -14.98 13.71
N LEU A 237 15.82 -15.94 14.43
CA LEU A 237 17.24 -16.28 14.37
C LEU A 237 17.50 -17.23 13.19
N VAL A 238 18.43 -16.86 12.31
CA VAL A 238 18.81 -17.70 11.18
C VAL A 238 19.91 -18.67 11.57
N LYS A 239 19.62 -19.97 11.46
CA LYS A 239 20.54 -21.06 11.80
C LYS A 239 20.89 -21.90 10.58
N LYS A 240 22.04 -22.56 10.65
CA LYS A 240 22.40 -23.64 9.72
C LYS A 240 21.62 -24.90 10.05
N THR A 241 21.39 -25.75 9.05
CA THR A 241 20.73 -27.05 9.20
C THR A 241 21.45 -28.00 10.18
N ASN A 242 22.78 -27.88 10.33
CA ASN A 242 23.54 -28.67 11.30
C ASN A 242 23.54 -27.97 12.67
N SER A 243 22.65 -28.42 13.55
CA SER A 243 22.43 -27.91 14.91
C SER A 243 23.65 -27.98 15.84
N HIS A 244 24.72 -28.67 15.44
CA HIS A 244 25.98 -28.78 16.21
C HIS A 244 27.10 -27.85 15.73
N ALA A 245 26.92 -27.13 14.62
CA ALA A 245 27.88 -26.11 14.24
C ALA A 245 27.79 -24.94 15.24
N PRO A 246 28.87 -24.60 15.97
CA PRO A 246 28.84 -23.47 16.87
C PRO A 246 28.52 -22.21 16.05
N LEU A 247 27.44 -21.52 16.42
CA LEU A 247 27.18 -20.19 15.91
C LEU A 247 28.31 -19.27 16.39
N PRO A 248 28.78 -18.32 15.57
CA PRO A 248 29.79 -17.38 16.01
C PRO A 248 29.24 -16.58 17.20
N GLY A 249 29.75 -16.86 18.40
CA GLY A 249 29.47 -16.09 19.61
C GLY A 249 30.31 -14.82 19.68
N ALA A 250 30.09 -13.98 20.70
CA ALA A 250 30.77 -12.70 20.91
C ALA A 250 32.33 -12.78 20.95
N ASN A 251 32.91 -13.97 21.12
CA ASN A 251 34.36 -14.21 21.12
C ASN A 251 34.91 -14.73 19.78
N SER A 252 34.08 -14.82 18.74
CA SER A 252 34.45 -15.35 17.42
C SER A 252 35.06 -14.25 16.57
N SER A 253 35.99 -14.60 15.68
CA SER A 253 36.60 -13.61 14.81
C SER A 253 35.63 -13.18 13.72
N ILE A 254 35.75 -11.93 13.28
CA ILE A 254 34.98 -11.35 12.18
C ILE A 254 35.10 -12.17 10.88
N GLU A 255 36.23 -12.83 10.66
CA GLU A 255 36.51 -13.65 9.47
C GLU A 255 35.69 -14.95 9.43
N ASP A 256 35.09 -15.35 10.56
CA ASP A 256 34.26 -16.54 10.70
C ASP A 256 32.77 -16.29 10.37
N VAL A 257 32.40 -15.04 10.03
CA VAL A 257 31.02 -14.68 9.69
C VAL A 257 30.65 -15.23 8.31
N GLU A 258 29.77 -16.21 8.29
CA GLU A 258 29.25 -16.80 7.06
C GLU A 258 27.93 -16.15 6.63
N PHE A 259 27.91 -15.61 5.42
CA PHE A 259 26.74 -14.98 4.83
C PHE A 259 25.81 -15.97 4.15
N ILE A 260 24.51 -15.73 4.23
CA ILE A 260 23.49 -16.52 3.56
C ILE A 260 23.52 -16.24 2.06
N ARG A 261 23.51 -17.30 1.27
CA ARG A 261 23.53 -17.24 -0.20
C ARG A 261 22.30 -17.89 -0.82
N ASN A 262 22.05 -17.54 -2.07
CA ASN A 262 21.04 -18.19 -2.89
C ASN A 262 21.33 -19.71 -3.01
N GLY A 263 20.35 -20.53 -2.64
CA GLY A 263 20.44 -21.99 -2.60
C GLY A 263 20.74 -22.57 -1.21
N ASP A 264 21.06 -21.73 -0.22
CA ASP A 264 21.37 -22.19 1.12
C ASP A 264 20.16 -22.78 1.84
N GLN A 265 20.42 -23.78 2.67
CA GLN A 265 19.43 -24.40 3.55
C GLN A 265 19.55 -23.80 4.95
N ILE A 266 18.45 -23.23 5.43
CA ILE A 266 18.38 -22.53 6.69
C ILE A 266 17.29 -23.11 7.58
N VAL A 267 17.44 -22.90 8.89
CA VAL A 267 16.39 -23.07 9.88
C VAL A 267 16.11 -21.72 10.50
N LEU A 268 14.83 -21.35 10.59
CA LEU A 268 14.39 -20.11 11.21
C LEU A 268 13.83 -20.42 12.59
N GLU A 269 14.54 -20.00 13.64
CA GLU A 269 14.07 -20.15 15.02
C GLU A 269 13.41 -18.85 15.49
N HIS A 270 12.20 -18.93 16.02
CA HIS A 270 11.55 -17.79 16.64
C HIS A 270 12.27 -17.40 17.94
N VAL A 271 12.74 -16.14 18.04
CA VAL A 271 13.63 -15.71 19.13
C VAL A 271 12.96 -15.82 20.50
N MET A 272 11.68 -15.46 20.60
CA MET A 272 10.97 -15.42 21.89
C MET A 272 10.55 -16.80 22.38
N THR A 273 10.06 -17.68 21.51
CA THR A 273 9.53 -19.00 21.92
C THR A 273 10.45 -20.17 21.64
N LYS A 274 11.59 -19.94 20.96
CA LYS A 274 12.60 -20.95 20.63
C LYS A 274 12.07 -22.15 19.83
N ARG A 275 10.97 -21.95 19.09
CA ARG A 275 10.38 -22.91 18.15
C ARG A 275 10.89 -22.62 16.74
N ASN A 276 11.08 -23.65 15.94
CA ASN A 276 11.47 -23.55 14.54
C ASN A 276 10.25 -23.35 13.64
N LEU A 277 10.44 -22.59 12.55
CA LEU A 277 9.46 -22.49 11.47
C LEU A 277 9.34 -23.84 10.76
N HIS A 278 8.14 -24.42 10.78
CA HIS A 278 7.87 -25.79 10.36
C HIS A 278 6.72 -25.85 9.37
N ALA A 279 6.72 -26.85 8.50
CA ALA A 279 5.56 -27.15 7.66
C ALA A 279 5.36 -28.67 7.52
N HIS A 280 4.12 -29.11 7.49
CA HIS A 280 3.75 -30.53 7.40
C HIS A 280 2.59 -30.75 6.43
N HIS A 281 2.26 -32.01 6.14
CA HIS A 281 1.20 -32.36 5.18
C HIS A 281 -0.25 -32.04 5.63
N GLN A 282 -0.44 -31.42 6.80
CA GLN A 282 -1.73 -30.90 7.23
C GLN A 282 -2.17 -29.73 6.34
N LYS A 283 -3.46 -29.64 6.05
CA LYS A 283 -4.03 -28.52 5.28
C LYS A 283 -4.06 -27.24 6.12
N ALA A 284 -3.82 -26.09 5.47
CA ALA A 284 -3.95 -24.81 6.15
C ALA A 284 -5.41 -24.53 6.56
N PRO A 285 -5.65 -23.87 7.71
CA PRO A 285 -7.00 -23.69 8.28
C PRO A 285 -7.99 -22.98 7.36
N MET A 286 -7.56 -21.91 6.70
CA MET A 286 -8.42 -21.09 5.84
C MET A 286 -8.21 -21.41 4.36
N THR A 287 -7.01 -21.86 4.00
CA THR A 287 -6.64 -22.17 2.61
C THR A 287 -6.33 -23.66 2.43
N PRO A 288 -7.35 -24.53 2.25
CA PRO A 288 -7.17 -25.99 2.30
C PRO A 288 -6.37 -26.58 1.13
N THR A 289 -6.07 -25.78 0.10
CA THR A 289 -5.18 -26.15 -1.02
C THR A 289 -3.71 -26.00 -0.67
N HIS A 290 -3.38 -25.33 0.43
CA HIS A 290 -2.01 -25.14 0.92
C HIS A 290 -1.76 -26.01 2.16
N TYR A 291 -0.49 -26.14 2.51
CA TYR A 291 -0.07 -26.81 3.74
C TYR A 291 0.02 -25.82 4.91
N GLN A 292 -0.28 -26.30 6.11
CA GLN A 292 -0.18 -25.54 7.34
C GLN A 292 1.30 -25.28 7.71
N VAL A 293 1.58 -24.06 8.15
CA VAL A 293 2.88 -23.66 8.69
C VAL A 293 2.73 -23.41 10.18
N THR A 294 3.67 -23.90 10.97
CA THR A 294 3.58 -23.94 12.44
C THR A 294 4.94 -23.65 13.08
N GLY A 295 4.94 -23.43 14.39
CA GLY A 295 6.15 -23.44 15.20
C GLY A 295 6.31 -24.80 15.88
N TYR A 296 7.41 -25.49 15.58
CA TYR A 296 7.71 -26.84 16.08
C TYR A 296 9.11 -26.93 16.72
N GLY A 297 9.42 -28.07 17.35
CA GLY A 297 10.70 -28.28 18.02
C GLY A 297 10.82 -27.50 19.33
N GLU A 298 11.89 -27.67 20.10
CA GLU A 298 12.11 -26.94 21.36
C GLU A 298 13.57 -26.52 21.47
N ASN A 299 13.82 -25.27 21.90
CA ASN A 299 15.17 -24.70 21.99
C ASN A 299 15.95 -24.79 20.67
N GLY A 300 15.24 -24.63 19.54
CA GLY A 300 15.82 -24.74 18.20
C GLY A 300 16.05 -26.17 17.71
N VAL A 301 15.72 -27.18 18.51
CA VAL A 301 15.83 -28.59 18.14
C VAL A 301 14.50 -29.07 17.58
N GLY A 302 14.46 -29.41 16.30
CA GLY A 302 13.30 -30.05 15.67
C GLY A 302 13.73 -31.09 14.66
N ASP A 303 13.09 -31.14 13.49
CA ASP A 303 13.28 -32.20 12.50
C ASP A 303 13.57 -31.69 11.08
N ALA A 304 13.60 -32.60 10.11
CA ALA A 304 13.92 -32.27 8.73
C ALA A 304 12.86 -31.37 8.04
N ASN A 305 11.67 -31.22 8.62
CA ASN A 305 10.60 -30.34 8.14
C ASN A 305 10.70 -28.91 8.72
N ASP A 306 11.82 -28.59 9.37
CA ASP A 306 12.15 -27.21 9.76
C ASP A 306 13.06 -26.52 8.73
N ILE A 307 13.44 -27.24 7.66
CA ILE A 307 14.47 -26.80 6.71
C ILE A 307 13.85 -26.07 5.53
N TRP A 308 14.30 -24.84 5.32
CA TRP A 308 13.88 -23.96 4.23
C TRP A 308 15.07 -23.61 3.33
N VAL A 309 14.86 -23.68 2.02
CA VAL A 309 15.84 -23.29 0.99
C VAL A 309 15.59 -21.84 0.59
N VAL A 310 16.63 -21.03 0.66
CA VAL A 310 16.59 -19.61 0.27
C VAL A 310 16.74 -19.50 -1.24
N GLU A 311 15.75 -18.90 -1.91
CA GLU A 311 15.77 -18.63 -3.35
C GLU A 311 15.68 -17.12 -3.59
N ILE A 312 16.76 -16.51 -4.09
CA ILE A 312 16.81 -15.08 -4.42
C ILE A 312 16.21 -14.85 -5.80
N LEU A 313 15.33 -13.84 -5.93
CA LEU A 313 14.75 -13.41 -7.20
C LEU A 313 15.62 -12.32 -7.83
N GLY A 314 16.34 -12.69 -8.89
CA GLY A 314 17.21 -11.78 -9.65
C GLY A 314 16.47 -11.02 -10.76
N SER A 315 17.16 -10.06 -11.39
CA SER A 315 16.62 -9.24 -12.50
C SER A 315 16.15 -10.07 -13.72
N SER A 316 16.62 -11.31 -13.84
CA SER A 316 16.26 -12.26 -14.91
C SER A 316 15.24 -13.32 -14.47
N GLY A 317 14.61 -13.17 -13.29
CA GLY A 317 13.62 -14.11 -12.74
C GLY A 317 14.18 -15.15 -11.77
N SER A 318 15.50 -15.34 -11.73
CA SER A 318 16.24 -16.11 -10.73
C SER A 318 17.55 -15.40 -10.42
N GLY A 319 17.95 -15.34 -9.15
CA GLY A 319 19.28 -14.90 -8.74
C GLY A 319 20.34 -15.88 -9.22
N ASN A 320 21.58 -15.41 -9.36
CA ASN A 320 22.70 -16.29 -9.67
C ASN A 320 23.02 -17.16 -8.44
N HIS A 321 23.54 -18.35 -8.66
CA HIS A 321 23.99 -19.21 -7.57
C HIS A 321 25.13 -18.53 -6.82
N GLY A 322 25.02 -18.42 -5.49
CA GLY A 322 26.02 -17.75 -4.65
C GLY A 322 25.79 -16.26 -4.41
N ASP A 323 24.76 -15.65 -4.99
CA ASP A 323 24.34 -14.29 -4.63
C ASP A 323 24.02 -14.21 -3.14
N GLN A 324 24.56 -13.21 -2.44
CA GLN A 324 24.32 -13.03 -1.01
C GLN A 324 22.98 -12.34 -0.75
N VAL A 325 22.28 -12.77 0.29
CA VAL A 325 21.04 -12.14 0.74
C VAL A 325 21.33 -10.76 1.30
N ARG A 326 20.68 -9.75 0.75
CA ARG A 326 20.77 -8.36 1.20
C ARG A 326 19.51 -7.87 1.91
N THR A 327 19.70 -7.14 3.00
CA THR A 327 18.63 -6.48 3.75
C THR A 327 17.92 -5.44 2.87
N VAL A 328 16.59 -5.35 2.99
CA VAL A 328 15.64 -4.52 2.21
C VAL A 328 15.58 -4.83 0.71
N THR A 329 16.71 -4.97 0.04
CA THR A 329 16.82 -5.01 -1.43
C THR A 329 16.60 -6.39 -2.05
N SER A 330 16.95 -7.48 -1.35
CA SER A 330 16.76 -8.83 -1.89
C SER A 330 15.31 -9.27 -1.75
N VAL A 331 14.75 -9.74 -2.87
CA VAL A 331 13.45 -10.42 -2.90
C VAL A 331 13.70 -11.92 -2.82
N LEU A 332 13.10 -12.57 -1.85
CA LEU A 332 13.35 -13.97 -1.49
C LEU A 332 12.08 -14.79 -1.65
N LYS A 333 12.27 -16.07 -1.96
CA LYS A 333 11.32 -17.14 -1.71
C LYS A 333 11.96 -18.11 -0.73
N LEU A 334 11.16 -18.65 0.19
CA LEU A 334 11.58 -19.70 1.10
C LEU A 334 10.86 -20.98 0.70
N ARG A 335 11.60 -21.92 0.10
CA ARG A 335 11.04 -23.21 -0.32
C ARG A 335 11.25 -24.25 0.78
N HIS A 336 10.19 -24.87 1.25
CA HIS A 336 10.27 -25.96 2.20
C HIS A 336 10.97 -27.17 1.56
N LEU A 337 11.99 -27.72 2.22
CA LEU A 337 12.87 -28.72 1.61
C LEU A 337 12.11 -30.01 1.21
N ASN A 338 11.35 -30.59 2.14
CA ASN A 338 10.70 -31.89 1.93
C ASN A 338 9.39 -31.80 1.15
N LEU A 339 8.63 -30.72 1.34
CA LEU A 339 7.32 -30.56 0.69
C LEU A 339 7.41 -29.89 -0.69
N GLY A 340 8.51 -29.19 -0.97
CA GLY A 340 8.69 -28.41 -2.20
C GLY A 340 7.76 -27.20 -2.35
N CYS A 341 6.94 -26.90 -1.35
CA CYS A 341 6.06 -25.73 -1.30
C CYS A 341 6.82 -24.48 -0.83
N TYR A 342 6.19 -23.31 -0.95
CA TYR A 342 6.79 -22.02 -0.67
C TYR A 342 6.09 -21.30 0.47
N LEU A 343 6.86 -20.68 1.38
CA LEU A 343 6.30 -19.85 2.44
C LEU A 343 5.48 -18.72 1.82
N HIS A 344 4.24 -18.57 2.28
CA HIS A 344 3.24 -17.75 1.63
C HIS A 344 2.36 -17.04 2.66
N SER A 345 1.98 -15.79 2.38
CA SER A 345 0.94 -15.09 3.14
C SER A 345 0.04 -14.28 2.21
N HIS A 346 -1.24 -14.16 2.58
CA HIS A 346 -2.25 -13.48 1.78
C HIS A 346 -3.26 -12.73 2.67
N SER A 347 -4.46 -12.38 2.17
CA SER A 347 -5.35 -11.37 2.79
C SER A 347 -6.38 -12.03 3.67
N THR A 348 -6.38 -13.35 3.71
CA THR A 348 -7.25 -14.10 4.58
C THR A 348 -6.76 -13.95 6.00
N GLN A 349 -7.64 -13.42 6.83
CA GLN A 349 -7.42 -13.31 8.25
C GLN A 349 -7.84 -14.61 8.92
N LEU A 350 -7.07 -15.00 9.93
CA LEU A 350 -7.49 -16.05 10.84
C LEU A 350 -8.70 -15.59 11.66
N PRO A 351 -9.57 -16.50 12.10
CA PRO A 351 -10.64 -16.18 13.04
C PRO A 351 -10.10 -15.68 14.39
N LYS A 352 -11.01 -15.40 15.34
CA LYS A 352 -10.66 -14.89 16.67
C LYS A 352 -9.62 -15.73 17.42
N TRP A 353 -9.54 -17.04 17.18
CA TRP A 353 -8.52 -17.90 17.79
C TRP A 353 -7.09 -17.60 17.32
N GLY A 354 -6.94 -16.95 16.16
CA GLY A 354 -5.68 -16.47 15.59
C GLY A 354 -5.59 -14.95 15.57
N TRP A 355 -6.30 -14.28 16.48
CA TRP A 355 -6.20 -12.84 16.74
C TRP A 355 -6.46 -11.94 15.52
N GLU A 356 -7.21 -12.43 14.52
CA GLU A 356 -7.50 -11.69 13.28
C GLU A 356 -6.24 -11.30 12.49
N GLN A 357 -5.14 -12.00 12.75
CA GLN A 357 -3.87 -11.85 12.02
C GLN A 357 -3.94 -12.55 10.67
N LEU A 358 -3.02 -12.23 9.76
CA LEU A 358 -3.00 -12.81 8.42
C LEU A 358 -2.49 -14.26 8.46
N GLU A 359 -3.11 -15.13 7.67
CA GLU A 359 -2.70 -16.52 7.54
C GLU A 359 -1.32 -16.64 6.87
N VAL A 360 -0.47 -17.51 7.42
CA VAL A 360 0.77 -17.97 6.80
C VAL A 360 0.65 -19.45 6.47
N THR A 361 1.05 -19.82 5.26
CA THR A 361 0.88 -21.17 4.70
C THR A 361 2.09 -21.56 3.87
N CYS A 362 2.19 -22.83 3.49
CA CYS A 362 3.16 -23.31 2.52
C CYS A 362 2.43 -23.65 1.21
N ASN A 363 2.58 -22.80 0.21
CA ASN A 363 1.88 -22.86 -1.07
C ASN A 363 2.61 -23.81 -2.05
N PRO A 364 1.97 -24.89 -2.53
CA PRO A 364 2.57 -25.78 -3.53
C PRO A 364 2.85 -25.09 -4.89
N GLN A 365 2.19 -23.98 -5.18
CA GLN A 365 2.36 -23.24 -6.44
C GLN A 365 3.52 -22.24 -6.36
N ALA A 366 4.61 -22.53 -7.07
CA ALA A 366 5.83 -21.72 -7.06
C ALA A 366 5.68 -20.30 -7.67
N SER A 367 4.76 -20.13 -8.62
CA SER A 367 4.65 -18.91 -9.43
C SER A 367 3.90 -17.76 -8.73
N ASP A 368 3.33 -18.00 -7.55
CA ASP A 368 2.52 -17.00 -6.85
C ASP A 368 3.38 -15.82 -6.37
N ARG A 369 2.89 -14.60 -6.59
CA ARG A 369 3.55 -13.34 -6.19
C ARG A 369 3.50 -13.12 -4.69
N ASN A 370 2.58 -13.76 -3.98
CA ASN A 370 2.45 -13.69 -2.53
C ASN A 370 3.44 -14.62 -1.79
N ASN A 371 4.22 -15.43 -2.52
CA ASN A 371 5.35 -16.21 -1.99
C ASN A 371 6.61 -15.35 -1.77
N LEU A 372 6.56 -14.07 -2.11
CA LEU A 372 7.71 -13.17 -2.08
C LEU A 372 7.85 -12.52 -0.69
N TRP A 373 9.06 -12.62 -0.15
CA TRP A 373 9.45 -12.04 1.13
C TRP A 373 10.69 -11.16 0.96
N ASN A 374 10.92 -10.24 1.89
CA ASN A 374 12.17 -9.50 2.02
C ASN A 374 12.60 -9.49 3.49
N VAL A 375 13.90 -9.43 3.71
CA VAL A 375 14.46 -9.20 5.05
C VAL A 375 14.36 -7.70 5.34
N GLU A 376 13.53 -7.32 6.29
CA GLU A 376 13.31 -5.91 6.64
C GLU A 376 14.33 -5.45 7.69
N GLY A 377 14.41 -6.15 8.82
CA GLY A 377 15.38 -5.93 9.88
C GLY A 377 16.46 -7.01 9.89
N ASN A 378 17.69 -6.61 10.23
CA ASN A 378 18.83 -7.51 10.38
C ASN A 378 19.73 -6.99 11.51
N VAL A 379 19.93 -7.82 12.54
CA VAL A 379 20.79 -7.54 13.68
C VAL A 379 21.73 -8.73 13.89
N HIS A 380 23.01 -8.46 14.11
CA HIS A 380 24.01 -9.49 14.38
C HIS A 380 24.92 -9.04 15.52
N ASP A 381 25.34 -9.95 16.40
CA ASP A 381 26.09 -9.58 17.61
C ASP A 381 27.49 -9.03 17.30
N LEU A 382 28.10 -9.42 16.17
CA LEU A 382 29.40 -8.94 15.70
C LEU A 382 29.33 -7.61 14.92
N CYS A 383 28.45 -6.70 15.36
CA CYS A 383 27.97 -5.51 14.63
C CYS A 383 29.00 -4.37 14.38
N GLU A 384 30.31 -4.58 14.56
CA GLU A 384 31.36 -3.53 14.40
C GLU A 384 31.91 -3.36 12.96
N PHE A 385 31.22 -3.85 11.93
CA PHE A 385 31.64 -3.60 10.54
C PHE A 385 31.21 -2.20 10.04
N PRO A 386 32.05 -1.51 9.23
CA PRO A 386 31.64 -0.31 8.52
C PRO A 386 30.68 -0.69 7.38
N TRP A 387 29.38 -0.70 7.65
CA TRP A 387 28.37 -0.92 6.61
C TRP A 387 28.14 0.37 5.82
N LYS A 388 28.15 0.26 4.49
CA LYS A 388 27.81 1.37 3.60
C LYS A 388 26.30 1.63 3.67
N PRO A 389 25.86 2.89 3.64
CA PRO A 389 24.44 3.22 3.58
C PRO A 389 23.81 2.54 2.36
N VAL A 390 22.65 1.91 2.57
CA VAL A 390 21.81 1.38 1.49
C VAL A 390 21.48 2.56 0.57
N LEU A 391 21.95 2.51 -0.69
CA LEU A 391 21.77 3.61 -1.63
C LEU A 391 20.27 3.92 -1.84
N PRO A 392 19.87 5.20 -1.90
CA PRO A 392 18.48 5.56 -2.05
C PRO A 392 17.97 5.38 -3.50
N TYR A 393 16.77 4.82 -3.57
CA TYR A 393 15.63 5.11 -4.48
C TYR A 393 15.88 5.18 -6.00
N SER A 394 15.23 4.27 -6.75
CA SER A 394 15.01 4.40 -8.19
C SER A 394 13.61 4.97 -8.48
N SER A 395 13.49 5.86 -9.47
CA SER A 395 12.24 6.55 -9.86
C SER A 395 11.11 5.65 -10.37
N LYS A 396 11.33 4.34 -10.53
CA LYS A 396 10.30 3.38 -10.97
C LYS A 396 9.25 3.07 -9.89
N ASP A 397 9.60 3.19 -8.62
CA ASP A 397 8.82 2.60 -7.52
C ASP A 397 7.67 3.50 -7.02
N LEU A 398 7.70 4.80 -7.34
CA LEU A 398 6.61 5.74 -7.07
C LEU A 398 5.27 5.31 -7.70
N ARG A 399 5.34 4.54 -8.81
CA ARG A 399 4.15 4.06 -9.53
C ARG A 399 3.41 2.92 -8.83
N ASP A 400 4.12 2.11 -8.04
CA ASP A 400 3.51 0.97 -7.36
C ASP A 400 2.91 1.37 -6.00
N GLU A 401 3.38 2.46 -5.39
CA GLU A 401 2.77 3.01 -4.17
C GLU A 401 1.53 3.86 -4.40
N ILE A 402 1.41 4.50 -5.57
CA ILE A 402 0.16 5.14 -5.99
C ILE A 402 -0.97 4.09 -6.17
N LYS A 403 -0.65 2.79 -6.30
CA LYS A 403 -1.67 1.71 -6.39
C LYS A 403 -2.15 1.22 -5.02
N LEU A 404 -1.48 1.58 -3.92
CA LEU A 404 -1.81 1.12 -2.56
C LEU A 404 -2.80 2.03 -1.83
N LYS A 405 -3.05 3.24 -2.34
CA LYS A 405 -4.07 4.17 -1.87
C LYS A 405 -5.02 4.51 -3.01
#